data_AF-A0A813NWH7-F1
#
_entry.id   AF-A0A813NWH7-F1
#
_cell.length_a   1.000
_cell.length_b   1.000
_cell.length_c   1.000
_cell.angle_alpha   90.00
_cell.angle_beta   90.00
_cell.angle_gamma   90.00
#
_symmetry.space_group_name_H-M   'P 1'
#
loop_
_entity.id
_entity.type
_entity.pdbx_description
1 polymer ?
#
loop_
_entity_poly.entity_id
_entity_poly.type
_entity_poly.pdbx_seq_one_letter_code
_entity_poly.pdbx_strand_id
1 'polypeptide(L)'
;MEEIFPKLFDCPDYIQGKYCHALCNYRHQTEEEKQAIEKYRESLRLKLNPKKSNRFGPVYIIAGPERSGTSWLFNAVRLLLVHQDSPFGPADSYRLNHITKNDIETRLIEACGRPLVVRTMRIPDANWAENLDRSGHGYMVFVSHRDLRDVIDDCLTIGWMKHDIGIILSRLKAYMTAYEYWRPIAKGDFRYESTQNEPVEQIKHLARLMGIESTHAEHIAREINSLRPGQAIGPDQVTKMWPAQRVIETLRANGNDKDENEMDDKAHEAPTVVVVPEQAKLSESERKKIRDAHSDYHDRYGYV
;
A
#
# COMPACT_ATOMS: atom_id res chain seq x y z
N MET A 1 -23.12 -1.75 26.75
CA MET A 1 -22.24 -2.10 25.61
C MET A 1 -22.67 -1.42 24.32
N GLU A 2 -23.96 -1.17 24.09
CA GLU A 2 -24.45 -0.40 22.92
C GLU A 2 -24.03 1.09 22.93
N GLU A 3 -23.72 1.68 24.10
CA GLU A 3 -23.29 3.08 24.21
C GLU A 3 -21.79 3.34 23.94
N ILE A 4 -20.94 2.31 23.94
CA ILE A 4 -19.49 2.46 23.72
C ILE A 4 -19.14 2.45 22.22
N PHE A 5 -19.98 1.78 21.42
CA PHE A 5 -19.73 1.55 20.00
C PHE A 5 -19.74 2.83 19.13
N PRO A 6 -20.66 3.80 19.31
CA PRO A 6 -20.64 5.02 18.49
C PRO A 6 -19.36 5.85 18.70
N LYS A 7 -18.82 5.87 19.92
CA LYS A 7 -17.63 6.67 20.28
C LYS A 7 -16.31 6.10 19.73
N LEU A 8 -16.28 4.83 19.33
CA LEU A 8 -15.09 4.20 18.72
C LEU A 8 -14.84 4.64 17.28
N PHE A 9 -15.83 5.28 16.64
CA PHE A 9 -15.79 5.66 15.22
C PHE A 9 -15.88 7.17 14.99
N ASP A 10 -16.08 7.97 16.04
CA ASP A 10 -16.03 9.44 16.00
C ASP A 10 -14.59 9.97 16.03
N CYS A 11 -13.73 9.46 15.15
CA CYS A 11 -12.46 10.15 14.88
C CYS A 11 -12.79 11.34 13.95
N PRO A 12 -12.47 12.59 14.30
CA PRO A 12 -12.72 13.75 13.43
C PRO A 12 -12.08 13.61 12.04
N ASP A 13 -10.99 12.84 11.93
CA ASP A 13 -10.32 12.52 10.67
C ASP A 13 -11.07 11.47 9.82
N TYR A 14 -11.98 10.68 10.42
CA TYR A 14 -12.82 9.67 9.76
C TYR A 14 -13.80 10.29 8.77
N ILE A 15 -14.33 11.49 9.07
CA ILE A 15 -15.36 12.17 8.28
C ILE A 15 -14.74 12.95 7.09
N GLN A 16 -13.42 13.18 7.05
CA GLN A 16 -12.72 13.93 5.99
C GLN A 16 -12.06 13.04 4.91
N GLY A 17 -12.45 11.77 4.77
CA GLY A 17 -11.85 10.86 3.77
C GLY A 17 -10.44 10.36 4.13
N LYS A 18 -9.96 10.64 5.35
CA LYS A 18 -8.69 10.14 5.90
C LYS A 18 -8.98 8.94 6.81
N TYR A 19 -9.24 7.79 6.21
CA TYR A 19 -9.57 6.57 6.94
C TYR A 19 -8.38 6.04 7.76
N CYS A 20 -8.25 6.49 9.01
CA CYS A 20 -7.30 5.89 9.95
C CYS A 20 -7.74 4.45 10.30
N HIS A 21 -6.76 3.58 10.44
CA HIS A 21 -6.92 2.16 10.78
C HIS A 21 -7.61 1.97 12.14
N ALA A 22 -8.29 0.85 12.38
CA ALA A 22 -8.76 0.49 13.73
C ALA A 22 -7.59 0.50 14.76
N LEU A 23 -6.37 0.17 14.30
CA LEU A 23 -5.13 0.25 15.09
C LEU A 23 -4.67 1.69 15.41
N CYS A 24 -5.05 2.67 14.62
CA CYS A 24 -4.77 4.08 14.88
C CYS A 24 -5.54 4.54 16.12
N ASN A 25 -6.83 4.23 16.19
CA ASN A 25 -7.64 4.43 17.39
C ASN A 25 -7.09 3.62 18.57
N TYR A 26 -6.63 2.38 18.34
CA TYR A 26 -6.06 1.53 19.41
C TYR A 26 -4.82 2.11 20.10
N ARG A 27 -3.96 2.83 19.37
CA ARG A 27 -2.77 3.47 19.96
C ARG A 27 -3.09 4.64 20.87
N HIS A 28 -4.22 5.29 20.65
CA HIS A 28 -4.67 6.45 21.44
C HIS A 28 -5.63 6.07 22.57
N GLN A 29 -5.97 4.79 22.69
CA GLN A 29 -6.86 4.27 23.72
C GLN A 29 -6.15 4.04 25.06
N THR A 30 -6.91 4.18 26.15
CA THR A 30 -6.45 3.82 27.50
C THR A 30 -6.25 2.30 27.62
N GLU A 31 -5.46 1.85 28.60
CA GLU A 31 -5.29 0.41 28.84
C GLU A 31 -6.61 -0.30 29.17
N GLU A 32 -7.55 0.40 29.81
CA GLU A 32 -8.89 -0.14 30.10
C GLU A 32 -9.71 -0.33 28.82
N GLU A 33 -9.65 0.63 27.88
CA GLU A 33 -10.30 0.53 26.57
C GLU A 33 -9.69 -0.62 25.75
N LYS A 34 -8.35 -0.75 25.76
CA LYS A 34 -7.66 -1.87 25.11
C LYS A 34 -8.07 -3.22 25.67
N GLN A 35 -8.16 -3.35 27.00
CA GLN A 35 -8.63 -4.57 27.68
C GLN A 35 -10.10 -4.88 27.37
N ALA A 36 -10.96 -3.85 27.29
CA ALA A 36 -12.36 -4.02 26.91
C ALA A 36 -12.50 -4.51 25.47
N ILE A 37 -11.69 -3.97 24.54
CA ILE A 37 -11.62 -4.43 23.15
C ILE A 37 -11.13 -5.87 23.07
N GLU A 38 -10.09 -6.25 23.82
CA GLU A 38 -9.59 -7.63 23.78
C GLU A 38 -10.60 -8.62 24.36
N LYS A 39 -11.26 -8.28 25.47
CA LYS A 39 -12.38 -9.09 26.00
C LYS A 39 -13.53 -9.20 24.99
N TYR A 40 -13.84 -8.12 24.28
CA TYR A 40 -14.87 -8.13 23.24
C TYR A 40 -14.47 -9.01 22.05
N ARG A 41 -13.22 -8.89 21.56
CA ARG A 41 -12.64 -9.76 20.52
C ARG A 41 -12.70 -11.22 20.91
N GLU A 42 -12.34 -11.55 22.15
CA GLU A 42 -12.45 -12.91 22.67
C GLU A 42 -13.91 -13.38 22.69
N SER A 43 -14.84 -12.52 23.11
CA SER A 43 -16.27 -12.83 23.07
C SER A 43 -16.80 -13.03 21.64
N LEU A 44 -16.29 -12.28 20.67
CA LEU A 44 -16.60 -12.43 19.25
C LEU A 44 -16.03 -13.74 18.71
N ARG A 45 -14.76 -14.07 19.01
CA ARG A 45 -14.14 -15.37 18.67
C ARG A 45 -14.99 -16.53 19.16
N LEU A 46 -15.51 -16.45 20.38
CA LEU A 46 -16.36 -17.48 20.98
C LEU A 46 -17.79 -17.53 20.39
N LYS A 47 -18.34 -16.39 19.96
CA LYS A 47 -19.70 -16.29 19.38
C LYS A 47 -19.74 -16.59 17.89
N LEU A 48 -18.68 -16.26 17.16
CA LEU A 48 -18.52 -16.54 15.75
C LEU A 48 -18.20 -18.03 15.60
N ASN A 49 -19.26 -18.85 15.63
CA ASN A 49 -19.14 -20.27 15.36
C ASN A 49 -18.73 -20.44 13.88
N PRO A 50 -17.49 -20.88 13.58
CA PRO A 50 -16.96 -20.90 12.22
C PRO A 50 -17.82 -21.77 11.27
N LYS A 51 -18.62 -22.68 11.82
CA LYS A 51 -19.52 -23.56 11.05
C LYS A 51 -20.83 -22.91 10.60
N LYS A 52 -21.17 -21.68 11.01
CA LYS A 52 -22.51 -21.09 10.76
C LYS A 52 -22.54 -19.67 10.18
N SER A 53 -21.41 -18.99 9.94
CA SER A 53 -21.45 -17.58 9.54
C SER A 53 -20.82 -17.32 8.16
N ASN A 54 -21.67 -17.27 7.13
CA ASN A 54 -21.49 -16.47 5.90
C ASN A 54 -21.38 -14.95 6.18
N ARG A 55 -20.87 -14.53 7.34
CA ARG A 55 -20.94 -13.14 7.83
C ARG A 55 -19.66 -12.33 7.65
N PHE A 56 -18.59 -12.94 7.13
CA PHE A 56 -17.36 -12.21 6.88
C PHE A 56 -17.34 -11.73 5.43
N GLY A 57 -16.99 -10.46 5.26
CA GLY A 57 -16.78 -9.88 3.93
C GLY A 57 -15.63 -10.57 3.20
N PRO A 58 -15.58 -10.42 1.87
CA PRO A 58 -14.52 -11.00 1.05
C PRO A 58 -13.14 -10.42 1.40
N VAL A 59 -12.10 -11.23 1.18
CA VAL A 59 -10.69 -10.82 1.35
C VAL A 59 -10.08 -10.48 -0.01
N TYR A 60 -9.60 -9.27 -0.19
CA TYR A 60 -8.90 -8.81 -1.38
C TYR A 60 -7.40 -8.68 -1.10
N ILE A 61 -6.59 -9.46 -1.79
CA ILE A 61 -5.13 -9.47 -1.64
C ILE A 61 -4.53 -8.73 -2.82
N ILE A 62 -3.86 -7.62 -2.52
CA ILE A 62 -3.16 -6.78 -3.47
C ILE A 62 -1.69 -7.12 -3.37
N ALA A 63 -1.25 -7.96 -4.29
CA ALA A 63 0.06 -8.53 -4.29
C ALA A 63 0.89 -8.00 -5.46
N GLY A 64 2.20 -8.23 -5.37
CA GLY A 64 3.13 -7.89 -6.42
C GLY A 64 4.47 -7.46 -5.86
N PRO A 65 5.52 -7.53 -6.67
CA PRO A 65 6.84 -7.14 -6.24
C PRO A 65 6.95 -5.65 -5.89
N GLU A 66 8.05 -5.28 -5.26
CA GLU A 66 8.32 -3.90 -4.87
C GLU A 66 8.31 -2.96 -6.10
N ARG A 67 7.80 -1.73 -5.94
CA ARG A 67 7.65 -0.71 -7.02
C ARG A 67 6.78 -1.13 -8.22
N SER A 68 5.99 -2.19 -8.12
CA SER A 68 5.20 -2.69 -9.26
C SER A 68 3.86 -1.99 -9.52
N GLY A 69 3.48 -1.00 -8.72
CA GLY A 69 2.15 -0.37 -8.77
C GLY A 69 1.14 -0.88 -7.74
N THR A 70 1.53 -1.79 -6.82
CA THR A 70 0.62 -2.32 -5.80
C THR A 70 -0.05 -1.26 -4.91
N SER A 71 0.57 -0.09 -4.70
CA SER A 71 -0.06 1.02 -3.97
C SER A 71 -1.26 1.61 -4.73
N TRP A 72 -1.15 1.77 -6.05
CA TRP A 72 -2.25 2.26 -6.88
C TRP A 72 -3.41 1.27 -6.86
N LEU A 73 -3.11 0.00 -7.12
CA LEU A 73 -4.09 -1.09 -7.15
C LEU A 73 -4.80 -1.26 -5.80
N PHE A 74 -4.06 -1.10 -4.70
CA PHE A 74 -4.62 -1.14 -3.35
C PHE A 74 -5.63 -0.02 -3.09
N ASN A 75 -5.31 1.20 -3.51
CA ASN A 75 -6.24 2.32 -3.37
C ASN A 75 -7.44 2.19 -4.32
N ALA A 76 -7.25 1.65 -5.53
CA ALA A 76 -8.36 1.37 -6.44
C ALA A 76 -9.37 0.38 -5.85
N VAL A 77 -8.91 -0.74 -5.29
CA VAL A 77 -9.78 -1.71 -4.61
C VAL A 77 -10.49 -1.09 -3.41
N ARG A 78 -9.76 -0.38 -2.54
CA ARG A 78 -10.34 0.27 -1.36
C ARG A 78 -11.45 1.25 -1.74
N LEU A 79 -11.21 2.10 -2.73
CA LEU A 79 -12.17 3.11 -3.16
C LEU A 79 -13.36 2.51 -3.90
N LEU A 80 -13.16 1.47 -4.72
CA LEU A 80 -14.28 0.72 -5.31
C LEU A 80 -15.24 0.20 -4.23
N LEU A 81 -14.70 -0.37 -3.15
CA LEU A 81 -15.52 -0.89 -2.05
C LEU A 81 -16.23 0.20 -1.25
N VAL A 82 -15.63 1.38 -1.12
CA VAL A 82 -16.25 2.55 -0.47
C VAL A 82 -17.41 3.08 -1.31
N HIS A 83 -17.27 3.14 -2.63
CA HIS A 83 -18.27 3.72 -3.54
C HIS A 83 -19.36 2.75 -4.01
N GLN A 84 -19.33 1.48 -3.61
CA GLN A 84 -20.32 0.49 -4.05
C GLN A 84 -21.63 0.49 -3.23
N ASP A 85 -21.78 1.30 -2.18
CA ASP A 85 -22.84 1.09 -1.18
C ASP A 85 -22.88 -0.38 -0.72
N SER A 86 -21.70 -0.98 -0.55
CA SER A 86 -21.55 -2.40 -0.22
C SER A 86 -22.37 -2.73 1.03
N PRO A 87 -23.15 -3.84 1.04
CA PRO A 87 -23.91 -4.25 2.22
C PRO A 87 -23.00 -4.60 3.41
N PHE A 88 -21.70 -4.79 3.15
CA PHE A 88 -20.69 -5.06 4.16
C PHE A 88 -20.03 -3.78 4.72
N GLY A 89 -20.41 -2.58 4.24
CA GLY A 89 -19.81 -1.32 4.67
C GLY A 89 -18.40 -1.08 4.11
N PRO A 90 -17.68 -0.05 4.61
CA PRO A 90 -16.36 0.32 4.11
C PRO A 90 -15.32 -0.76 4.46
N ALA A 91 -14.42 -1.04 3.52
CA ALA A 91 -13.39 -2.05 3.71
C ALA A 91 -12.32 -1.62 4.73
N ASP A 92 -11.81 -2.57 5.52
CA ASP A 92 -10.57 -2.38 6.28
C ASP A 92 -9.36 -2.73 5.43
N SER A 93 -8.31 -1.92 5.51
CA SER A 93 -7.25 -1.98 4.50
C SER A 93 -5.86 -2.02 5.11
N TYR A 94 -5.22 -3.19 5.18
CA TYR A 94 -3.93 -3.39 5.85
C TYR A 94 -2.77 -3.50 4.86
N ARG A 95 -1.57 -3.17 5.33
CA ARG A 95 -0.32 -3.60 4.69
C ARG A 95 0.30 -4.68 5.56
N LEU A 96 0.46 -5.88 5.01
CA LEU A 96 1.12 -6.98 5.69
C LEU A 96 2.41 -7.31 4.94
N ASN A 97 3.51 -7.42 5.68
CA ASN A 97 4.78 -7.85 5.09
C ASN A 97 4.76 -9.34 4.80
N HIS A 98 4.12 -10.14 5.66
CA HIS A 98 3.90 -11.56 5.49
C HIS A 98 2.42 -11.84 5.71
N ILE A 99 1.83 -12.67 4.87
CA ILE A 99 0.47 -13.15 5.09
C ILE A 99 0.59 -14.48 5.83
N THR A 100 0.36 -14.43 7.13
CA THR A 100 0.17 -15.63 7.95
C THR A 100 -1.32 -15.87 8.19
N LYS A 101 -1.68 -17.11 8.55
CA LYS A 101 -3.04 -17.43 8.98
C LYS A 101 -3.49 -16.52 10.13
N ASN A 102 -2.65 -16.38 11.14
CA ASN A 102 -2.97 -15.62 12.34
C ASN A 102 -3.15 -14.13 12.04
N ASP A 103 -2.36 -13.56 11.12
CA ASP A 103 -2.52 -12.17 10.70
C ASP A 103 -3.89 -11.95 10.05
N ILE A 104 -4.28 -12.81 9.11
CA ILE A 104 -5.55 -12.68 8.41
C ILE A 104 -6.73 -12.92 9.35
N GLU A 105 -6.71 -13.97 10.18
CA GLU A 105 -7.77 -14.24 11.16
C GLU A 105 -7.93 -13.07 12.13
N THR A 106 -6.82 -12.51 12.63
CA THR A 106 -6.84 -11.32 13.48
C THR A 106 -7.49 -10.14 12.75
N ARG A 107 -7.12 -9.89 11.49
CA ARG A 107 -7.68 -8.78 10.71
C ARG A 107 -9.14 -8.97 10.36
N LEU A 108 -9.58 -10.19 10.11
CA LEU A 108 -10.98 -10.51 9.86
C LEU A 108 -11.85 -10.30 11.09
N ILE A 109 -11.34 -10.65 12.28
CA ILE A 109 -12.00 -10.35 13.55
C ILE A 109 -12.10 -8.83 13.75
N GLU A 110 -11.01 -8.10 13.51
CA GLU A 110 -11.00 -6.63 13.58
C GLU A 110 -11.92 -5.98 12.56
N ALA A 111 -12.08 -6.60 11.39
CA ALA A 111 -12.97 -6.09 10.35
C ALA A 111 -14.45 -6.22 10.72
N CYS A 112 -14.79 -7.08 11.70
CA CYS A 112 -16.15 -7.24 12.21
C CYS A 112 -17.18 -7.52 11.09
N GLY A 113 -16.79 -8.32 10.08
CA GLY A 113 -17.65 -8.68 8.95
C GLY A 113 -17.52 -7.77 7.72
N ARG A 114 -16.75 -6.68 7.81
CA ARG A 114 -16.46 -5.80 6.66
C ARG A 114 -15.47 -6.46 5.69
N PRO A 115 -15.40 -6.02 4.41
CA PRO A 115 -14.42 -6.53 3.47
C PRO A 115 -13.01 -6.19 3.94
N LEU A 116 -12.06 -7.08 3.68
CA LEU A 116 -10.67 -6.93 4.08
C LEU A 116 -9.78 -6.74 2.85
N VAL A 117 -9.05 -5.64 2.75
CA VAL A 117 -8.06 -5.38 1.69
C VAL A 117 -6.65 -5.49 2.29
N VAL A 118 -5.83 -6.39 1.76
CA VAL A 118 -4.46 -6.62 2.24
C VAL A 118 -3.48 -6.33 1.13
N ARG A 119 -2.58 -5.37 1.33
CA ARG A 119 -1.41 -5.18 0.47
C ARG A 119 -0.22 -5.98 0.98
N THR A 120 0.40 -6.76 0.11
CA THR A 120 1.65 -7.49 0.40
C THR A 120 2.62 -7.40 -0.77
N MET A 121 3.91 -7.59 -0.49
CA MET A 121 4.97 -7.72 -1.50
C MET A 121 5.80 -8.98 -1.35
N ARG A 122 5.64 -9.72 -0.25
CA ARG A 122 6.40 -10.95 -0.01
C ARG A 122 5.56 -12.17 -0.36
N ILE A 123 6.27 -13.23 -0.75
CA ILE A 123 5.69 -14.55 -0.91
C ILE A 123 5.31 -15.05 0.50
N PRO A 124 4.06 -15.49 0.71
CA PRO A 124 3.59 -16.03 1.96
C PRO A 124 4.08 -17.47 2.20
N ASP A 125 3.89 -17.96 3.41
CA ASP A 125 4.24 -19.35 3.76
C ASP A 125 3.37 -20.34 2.99
N ALA A 126 3.88 -21.55 2.72
CA ALA A 126 3.28 -22.53 1.82
C ALA A 126 1.78 -22.84 2.05
N ASN A 127 1.29 -22.68 3.28
CA ASN A 127 -0.07 -23.06 3.66
C ASN A 127 -1.07 -21.88 3.76
N TRP A 128 -0.68 -20.65 3.38
CA TRP A 128 -1.55 -19.47 3.56
C TRP A 128 -2.89 -19.59 2.83
N ALA A 129 -2.88 -20.08 1.58
CA ALA A 129 -4.07 -20.20 0.75
C ALA A 129 -5.03 -21.26 1.31
N GLU A 130 -4.50 -22.43 1.68
CA GLU A 130 -5.29 -23.48 2.33
C GLU A 130 -5.91 -22.99 3.65
N ASN A 131 -5.17 -22.18 4.43
CA ASN A 131 -5.67 -21.61 5.66
C ASN A 131 -6.84 -20.64 5.42
N LEU A 132 -6.78 -19.85 4.35
CA LEU A 132 -7.88 -19.00 3.91
C LEU A 132 -9.07 -19.81 3.40
N ASP A 133 -8.85 -20.82 2.57
CA ASP A 133 -9.94 -21.67 2.08
C ASP A 133 -10.66 -22.38 3.22
N ARG A 134 -9.91 -22.92 4.20
CA ARG A 134 -10.47 -23.57 5.39
C ARG A 134 -11.25 -22.63 6.30
N SER A 135 -10.95 -21.33 6.26
CA SER A 135 -11.72 -20.32 7.02
C SER A 135 -13.10 -20.04 6.40
N GLY A 136 -13.34 -20.54 5.17
CA GLY A 136 -14.59 -20.31 4.45
C GLY A 136 -14.73 -18.87 3.92
N HIS A 137 -13.66 -18.08 3.97
CA HIS A 137 -13.63 -16.73 3.41
C HIS A 137 -13.23 -16.81 1.94
N GLY A 138 -14.12 -16.36 1.06
CA GLY A 138 -13.75 -16.13 -0.33
C GLY A 138 -12.66 -15.07 -0.39
N TYR A 139 -11.58 -15.35 -1.13
CA TYR A 139 -10.53 -14.38 -1.40
C TYR A 139 -10.33 -14.14 -2.90
N MET A 140 -9.83 -12.96 -3.23
CA MET A 140 -9.40 -12.61 -4.58
C MET A 140 -8.00 -12.02 -4.51
N VAL A 141 -7.10 -12.50 -5.35
CA VAL A 141 -5.76 -11.95 -5.49
C VAL A 141 -5.72 -11.06 -6.73
N PHE A 142 -5.20 -9.85 -6.60
CA PHE A 142 -4.85 -8.99 -7.73
C PHE A 142 -3.36 -8.72 -7.68
N VAL A 143 -2.68 -8.92 -8.81
CA VAL A 143 -1.23 -8.71 -8.91
C VAL A 143 -0.94 -7.47 -9.76
N SER A 144 0.12 -6.75 -9.42
CA SER A 144 0.64 -5.65 -10.24
C SER A 144 2.09 -5.93 -10.64
N HIS A 145 2.47 -5.60 -11.88
CA HIS A 145 3.83 -5.69 -12.40
C HIS A 145 4.23 -4.39 -13.13
N ARG A 146 5.53 -4.18 -13.35
CA ARG A 146 6.10 -2.98 -13.97
C ARG A 146 7.32 -3.37 -14.80
N ASP A 147 7.66 -2.55 -15.81
CA ASP A 147 8.92 -2.70 -16.55
C ASP A 147 10.12 -2.71 -15.58
N LEU A 148 10.98 -3.72 -15.72
CA LEU A 148 12.13 -3.89 -14.82
C LEU A 148 13.14 -2.76 -14.95
N ARG A 149 13.27 -2.14 -16.12
CA ARG A 149 14.16 -0.98 -16.33
C ARG A 149 13.72 0.17 -15.45
N ASP A 150 12.42 0.46 -15.47
CA ASP A 150 11.81 1.49 -14.64
C ASP A 150 11.93 1.18 -13.14
N VAL A 151 11.79 -0.09 -12.74
CA VAL A 151 11.94 -0.49 -11.34
C VAL A 151 13.37 -0.26 -10.85
N ILE A 152 14.38 -0.60 -11.66
CA ILE A 152 15.79 -0.38 -11.33
C ILE A 152 16.06 1.11 -11.20
N ASP A 153 15.69 1.89 -12.22
CA ASP A 153 15.92 3.33 -12.27
C ASP A 153 15.29 4.04 -11.06
N ASP A 154 14.07 3.68 -10.74
CA ASP A 154 13.32 4.21 -9.61
C ASP A 154 13.97 3.84 -8.26
N CYS A 155 14.47 2.60 -8.12
CA CYS A 155 15.19 2.16 -6.91
C CYS A 155 16.56 2.84 -6.75
N LEU A 156 17.28 3.08 -7.83
CA LEU A 156 18.54 3.82 -7.82
C LEU A 156 18.30 5.28 -7.46
N THR A 157 17.30 5.92 -8.07
CA THR A 157 16.95 7.33 -7.87
C THR A 157 16.57 7.65 -6.43
N ILE A 158 15.78 6.79 -5.76
CA ILE A 158 15.46 6.95 -4.33
C ILE A 158 16.57 6.48 -3.37
N GLY A 159 17.70 5.99 -3.89
CA GLY A 159 18.81 5.47 -3.09
C GLY A 159 18.49 4.16 -2.34
N TRP A 160 17.49 3.40 -2.78
CA TRP A 160 17.18 2.08 -2.21
C TRP A 160 18.05 0.96 -2.77
N MET A 161 18.72 1.22 -3.88
CA MET A 161 19.62 0.30 -4.55
C MET A 161 20.95 0.99 -4.83
N LYS A 162 22.05 0.26 -4.66
CA LYS A 162 23.39 0.73 -5.05
C LYS A 162 23.63 0.43 -6.53
N HIS A 163 24.53 1.18 -7.18
CA HIS A 163 25.02 0.90 -8.53
C HIS A 163 26.00 -0.30 -8.55
N ASP A 164 25.58 -1.40 -7.94
CA ASP A 164 26.31 -2.66 -7.88
C ASP A 164 25.53 -3.72 -8.65
N ILE A 165 26.17 -4.34 -9.64
CA ILE A 165 25.51 -5.29 -10.54
C ILE A 165 24.99 -6.53 -9.81
N GLY A 166 25.70 -7.01 -8.77
CA GLY A 166 25.26 -8.15 -7.98
C GLY A 166 23.98 -7.84 -7.20
N ILE A 167 23.92 -6.65 -6.59
CA ILE A 167 22.73 -6.16 -5.89
C ILE A 167 21.56 -5.99 -6.86
N ILE A 168 21.79 -5.41 -8.05
CA ILE A 168 20.76 -5.23 -9.07
C ILE A 168 20.19 -6.59 -9.50
N LEU A 169 21.04 -7.55 -9.87
CA LEU A 169 20.62 -8.88 -10.30
C LEU A 169 19.87 -9.65 -9.20
N SER A 170 20.32 -9.55 -7.95
CA SER A 170 19.64 -10.15 -6.80
C SER A 170 18.22 -9.58 -6.62
N ARG A 171 18.08 -8.25 -6.70
CA ARG A 171 16.78 -7.57 -6.63
C ARG A 171 15.86 -7.96 -7.79
N LEU A 172 16.36 -8.04 -9.01
CA LEU A 172 15.58 -8.48 -10.18
C LEU A 172 15.09 -9.91 -10.02
N LYS A 173 15.94 -10.81 -9.54
CA LYS A 173 15.55 -12.19 -9.25
C LYS A 173 14.43 -12.23 -8.22
N ALA A 174 14.56 -11.50 -7.11
CA ALA A 174 13.52 -11.43 -6.08
C ALA A 174 12.20 -10.85 -6.62
N TYR A 175 12.28 -9.82 -7.46
CA TYR A 175 11.12 -9.25 -8.15
C TYR A 175 10.40 -10.29 -9.00
N MET A 176 11.14 -10.99 -9.87
CA MET A 176 10.60 -12.02 -10.75
C MET A 176 10.00 -13.17 -9.96
N THR A 177 10.68 -13.68 -8.94
CA THR A 177 10.18 -14.77 -8.11
C THR A 177 8.87 -14.39 -7.43
N ALA A 178 8.74 -13.17 -6.91
CA ALA A 178 7.48 -12.70 -6.33
C ALA A 178 6.37 -12.59 -7.39
N TYR A 179 6.64 -12.06 -8.57
CA TYR A 179 5.65 -11.97 -9.64
C TYR A 179 5.21 -13.36 -10.14
N GLU A 180 6.14 -14.26 -10.41
CA GLU A 180 5.89 -15.64 -10.85
C GLU A 180 5.10 -16.44 -9.82
N TYR A 181 5.26 -16.14 -8.53
CA TYR A 181 4.46 -16.72 -7.47
C TYR A 181 3.01 -16.23 -7.49
N TRP A 182 2.79 -14.91 -7.56
CA TRP A 182 1.47 -14.31 -7.43
C TRP A 182 0.62 -14.42 -8.69
N ARG A 183 1.24 -14.34 -9.87
CA ARG A 183 0.53 -14.31 -11.15
C ARG A 183 -0.39 -15.52 -11.39
N PRO A 184 0.01 -16.79 -11.17
CA PRO A 184 -0.82 -17.95 -11.48
C PRO A 184 -2.11 -18.02 -10.63
N ILE A 185 -2.12 -17.41 -9.46
CA ILE A 185 -3.26 -17.40 -8.54
C ILE A 185 -4.05 -16.09 -8.57
N ALA A 186 -3.62 -15.12 -9.38
CA ALA A 186 -4.26 -13.82 -9.48
C ALA A 186 -5.53 -13.89 -10.33
N LYS A 187 -6.59 -13.24 -9.83
CA LYS A 187 -7.82 -12.96 -10.56
C LYS A 187 -7.63 -11.90 -11.64
N GLY A 188 -6.67 -10.99 -11.45
CA GLY A 188 -6.28 -9.96 -12.42
C GLY A 188 -4.81 -9.59 -12.28
N ASP A 189 -4.18 -9.33 -13.43
CA ASP A 189 -2.78 -8.93 -13.56
C ASP A 189 -2.70 -7.54 -14.19
N PHE A 190 -2.25 -6.57 -13.40
CA PHE A 190 -2.27 -5.15 -13.75
C PHE A 190 -0.86 -4.66 -14.07
N ARG A 191 -0.69 -4.20 -15.30
CA ARG A 191 0.53 -3.54 -15.73
C ARG A 191 0.57 -2.10 -15.20
N TYR A 192 1.63 -1.72 -14.49
CA TYR A 192 1.79 -0.39 -13.92
C TYR A 192 1.60 0.71 -14.97
N GLU A 193 2.21 0.56 -16.15
CA GLU A 193 2.13 1.56 -17.21
C GLU A 193 0.68 1.77 -17.69
N SER A 194 -0.13 0.70 -17.73
CA SER A 194 -1.56 0.81 -18.04
C SER A 194 -2.35 1.54 -16.95
N THR A 195 -1.97 1.39 -15.67
CA THR A 195 -2.62 2.13 -14.58
C THR A 195 -2.33 3.63 -14.61
N GLN A 196 -1.20 4.03 -15.21
CA GLN A 196 -0.85 5.44 -15.42
C GLN A 196 -1.54 6.02 -16.67
N ASN A 197 -1.54 5.27 -17.77
CA ASN A 197 -2.02 5.77 -19.06
C ASN A 197 -3.55 5.70 -19.19
N GLU A 198 -4.18 4.67 -18.60
CA GLU A 198 -5.61 4.38 -18.76
C GLU A 198 -6.29 4.09 -17.40
N PRO A 199 -6.13 4.95 -16.39
CA PRO A 199 -6.55 4.64 -15.01
C PRO A 199 -8.04 4.29 -14.90
N VAL A 200 -8.91 4.98 -15.67
CA VAL A 200 -10.35 4.75 -15.67
C VAL A 200 -10.69 3.35 -16.20
N GLU A 201 -10.07 2.93 -17.29
CA GLU A 201 -10.31 1.60 -17.87
C GLU A 201 -9.76 0.49 -16.99
N GLN A 202 -8.63 0.72 -16.33
CA GLN A 202 -8.09 -0.21 -15.33
C GLN A 202 -9.03 -0.35 -14.11
N ILE A 203 -9.63 0.75 -13.63
CA ILE A 203 -10.63 0.69 -12.54
C ILE A 203 -11.90 -0.04 -12.98
N LYS A 204 -12.41 0.21 -14.20
CA LYS A 204 -13.56 -0.53 -14.75
C LYS A 204 -13.24 -2.03 -14.87
N HIS A 205 -12.04 -2.37 -15.34
CA HIS A 205 -11.59 -3.76 -15.44
C HIS A 205 -11.55 -4.43 -14.07
N LEU A 206 -10.95 -3.76 -13.08
CA LEU A 206 -10.89 -4.22 -11.69
C LEU A 206 -12.29 -4.44 -11.10
N ALA A 207 -13.21 -3.48 -11.27
CA ALA A 207 -14.58 -3.59 -10.81
C ALA A 207 -15.29 -4.81 -11.42
N ARG A 208 -15.14 -5.05 -12.73
CA ARG A 208 -15.68 -6.26 -13.39
C ARG A 208 -15.14 -7.55 -12.78
N LEU A 209 -13.84 -7.61 -12.48
CA LEU A 209 -13.24 -8.79 -11.84
C LEU A 209 -13.75 -9.03 -10.42
N MET A 210 -14.05 -7.97 -9.68
CA MET A 210 -14.63 -8.00 -8.34
C MET A 210 -16.15 -8.29 -8.34
N GLY A 211 -16.81 -8.25 -9.50
CA GLY A 211 -18.27 -8.34 -9.59
C GLY A 211 -18.99 -7.09 -9.07
N ILE A 212 -18.35 -5.93 -9.24
CA ILE A 212 -18.80 -4.63 -8.73
C ILE A 212 -19.15 -3.71 -9.91
N GLU A 213 -20.17 -2.87 -9.74
CA GLU A 213 -20.50 -1.82 -10.70
C GLU A 213 -19.42 -0.73 -10.75
N SER A 214 -19.13 -0.23 -11.96
CA SER A 214 -18.03 0.73 -12.20
C SER A 214 -18.51 2.17 -12.43
N THR A 215 -19.69 2.52 -11.93
CA THR A 215 -20.33 3.83 -12.10
C THR A 215 -19.47 5.00 -11.63
N HIS A 216 -18.58 4.77 -10.65
CA HIS A 216 -17.72 5.78 -10.06
C HIS A 216 -16.26 5.78 -10.58
N ALA A 217 -15.95 5.06 -11.67
CA ALA A 217 -14.56 4.84 -12.09
C ALA A 217 -13.75 6.13 -12.34
N GLU A 218 -14.35 7.15 -12.97
CA GLU A 218 -13.69 8.44 -13.23
C GLU A 218 -13.43 9.24 -11.95
N HIS A 219 -14.36 9.17 -10.99
CA HIS A 219 -14.19 9.82 -9.70
C HIS A 219 -13.05 9.16 -8.90
N ILE A 220 -13.06 7.81 -8.84
CA ILE A 220 -12.02 7.03 -8.17
C ILE A 220 -10.64 7.31 -8.79
N ALA A 221 -10.53 7.37 -10.12
CA ALA A 221 -9.27 7.70 -10.80
C ALA A 221 -8.71 9.06 -10.36
N ARG A 222 -9.58 10.08 -10.31
CA ARG A 222 -9.21 11.42 -9.82
C ARG A 222 -8.81 11.40 -8.36
N GLU A 223 -9.52 10.66 -7.52
CA GLU A 223 -9.21 10.55 -6.10
C GLU A 223 -7.85 9.90 -5.88
N ILE A 224 -7.55 8.77 -6.54
CA ILE A 224 -6.23 8.12 -6.47
C ILE A 224 -5.12 9.09 -6.89
N ASN A 225 -5.34 9.84 -7.98
CA ASN A 225 -4.37 10.83 -8.45
C ASN A 225 -4.24 12.03 -7.49
N SER A 226 -5.25 12.31 -6.68
CA SER A 226 -5.22 13.34 -5.66
C SER A 226 -4.51 12.90 -4.37
N LEU A 227 -4.37 11.60 -4.13
CA LEU A 227 -3.71 11.08 -2.92
C LEU A 227 -2.29 11.63 -2.81
N ARG A 228 -1.95 12.10 -1.61
CA ARG A 228 -0.60 12.53 -1.25
C ARG A 228 -0.05 11.58 -0.20
N PRO A 229 1.21 11.13 -0.32
CA PRO A 229 1.82 10.41 0.79
C PRO A 229 1.87 11.34 2.01
N GLY A 230 1.64 10.81 3.19
CA GLY A 230 1.76 11.55 4.44
C GLY A 230 3.16 12.12 4.63
N GLN A 231 3.28 13.14 5.48
CA GLN A 231 4.56 13.80 5.80
C GLN A 231 5.45 12.96 6.74
N ALA A 232 5.00 11.78 7.17
CA ALA A 232 5.74 10.92 8.09
C ALA A 232 6.94 10.25 7.40
N ILE A 233 7.94 9.84 8.18
CA ILE A 233 9.16 9.14 7.69
C ILE A 233 8.84 7.75 7.09
N GLY A 234 7.65 7.20 7.38
CA GLY A 234 7.21 5.88 6.91
C GLY A 234 6.08 5.92 5.89
N PRO A 235 5.60 4.74 5.44
CA PRO A 235 4.44 4.68 4.57
C PRO A 235 3.22 5.28 5.27
N ASP A 236 2.45 6.06 4.52
CA ASP A 236 1.19 6.65 4.96
C ASP A 236 0.23 5.56 5.45
N GLN A 237 -0.43 5.77 6.58
CA GLN A 237 -1.22 4.71 7.19
C GLN A 237 -2.55 4.44 6.48
N VAL A 238 -3.00 5.34 5.61
CA VAL A 238 -4.28 5.21 4.89
C VAL A 238 -4.03 4.69 3.48
N THR A 239 -3.25 5.45 2.72
CA THR A 239 -2.92 5.19 1.31
C THR A 239 -1.85 4.12 1.14
N LYS A 240 -1.08 3.84 2.20
CA LYS A 240 0.10 2.96 2.19
C LYS A 240 1.17 3.38 1.17
N MET A 241 1.10 4.65 0.71
CA MET A 241 2.09 5.28 -0.16
C MET A 241 3.30 5.71 0.66
N TRP A 242 4.48 5.63 0.05
CA TRP A 242 5.71 6.16 0.63
C TRP A 242 5.89 7.65 0.28
N PRO A 243 6.42 8.48 1.18
CA PRO A 243 6.78 9.87 0.89
C PRO A 243 7.63 10.02 -0.39
N ALA A 244 8.61 9.14 -0.54
CA ALA A 244 9.53 9.14 -1.69
C ALA A 244 8.88 8.73 -3.03
N GLN A 245 7.66 8.16 -3.05
CA GLN A 245 7.05 7.69 -4.29
C GLN A 245 6.67 8.82 -5.26
N ARG A 246 6.35 10.03 -4.77
CA ARG A 246 5.95 11.16 -5.64
C ARG A 246 7.03 12.19 -5.93
N VAL A 247 8.11 12.20 -5.16
CA VAL A 247 9.23 13.11 -5.43
C VAL A 247 9.78 12.82 -6.83
N ILE A 248 9.90 11.55 -7.22
CA ILE A 248 10.36 11.16 -8.56
C ILE A 248 9.37 11.51 -9.66
N GLU A 249 8.08 11.21 -9.47
CA GLU A 249 7.05 11.53 -10.47
C GLU A 249 6.99 13.04 -10.75
N THR A 250 7.16 13.86 -9.70
CA THR A 250 7.21 15.32 -9.82
C THR A 250 8.51 15.79 -10.48
N LEU A 251 9.66 15.19 -10.14
CA LEU A 251 10.95 15.49 -10.77
C LEU A 251 10.95 15.15 -12.26
N ARG A 252 10.38 14.02 -12.66
CA ARG A 252 10.23 13.61 -14.07
C ARG A 252 9.25 14.49 -14.84
N ALA A 253 8.10 14.83 -14.25
CA ALA A 253 7.10 15.69 -14.89
C ALA A 253 7.60 17.13 -15.11
N ASN A 254 8.54 17.59 -14.29
CA ASN A 254 9.14 18.92 -14.40
C ASN A 254 10.28 19.02 -15.42
N GLY A 255 10.60 17.95 -16.16
CA GLY A 255 11.41 18.03 -17.37
C GLY A 255 12.79 18.65 -17.18
N ASN A 256 13.51 18.29 -16.12
CA ASN A 256 14.95 18.59 -16.01
C ASN A 256 15.81 17.58 -16.78
N ASP A 257 15.35 17.18 -17.97
CA ASP A 257 16.14 16.51 -19.02
C ASP A 257 16.96 17.57 -19.77
N LYS A 258 17.78 18.36 -19.06
CA LYS A 258 18.80 19.19 -19.70
C LYS A 258 20.11 18.43 -19.73
N ASP A 259 20.33 17.83 -20.90
CA ASP A 259 21.60 17.49 -21.53
C ASP A 259 22.71 16.92 -20.64
N GLU A 260 22.73 15.58 -20.52
CA GLU A 260 23.85 14.80 -19.99
C GLU A 260 25.13 14.88 -20.86
N ASN A 261 25.15 15.65 -21.96
CA ASN A 261 26.27 15.70 -22.92
C ASN A 261 27.02 17.03 -23.02
N GLU A 262 26.70 18.06 -22.23
CA GLU A 262 27.32 19.40 -22.36
C GLU A 262 27.99 19.92 -21.08
N MET A 263 28.62 19.03 -20.30
CA MET A 263 29.26 19.40 -19.04
C MET A 263 30.79 19.27 -19.00
N ASP A 264 31.46 19.37 -20.15
CA ASP A 264 32.94 19.26 -20.19
C ASP A 264 33.71 20.51 -20.66
N ASP A 265 33.08 21.56 -21.20
CA ASP A 265 33.86 22.73 -21.60
C ASP A 265 33.11 24.07 -21.49
N LYS A 266 33.40 24.79 -20.40
CA LYS A 266 33.52 26.26 -20.30
C LYS A 266 32.49 27.13 -21.06
N ALA A 267 31.62 27.82 -20.32
CA ALA A 267 31.36 29.24 -20.57
C ALA A 267 30.74 29.94 -19.34
N HIS A 268 31.47 30.94 -18.83
CA HIS A 268 30.94 32.04 -18.06
C HIS A 268 30.01 32.90 -18.94
N GLU A 269 28.78 33.15 -18.48
CA GLU A 269 28.17 34.49 -18.29
C GLU A 269 26.65 34.36 -18.13
N ALA A 270 26.14 34.91 -17.02
CA ALA A 270 24.73 34.89 -16.61
C ALA A 270 23.86 35.90 -17.38
N PRO A 271 22.52 35.85 -17.25
CA PRO A 271 21.92 36.86 -16.38
C PRO A 271 20.78 36.36 -15.47
N THR A 272 20.62 37.16 -14.42
CA THR A 272 19.83 37.07 -13.20
C THR A 272 18.34 36.76 -13.37
N VAL A 273 17.87 35.71 -12.69
CA VAL A 273 16.48 35.52 -12.26
C VAL A 273 16.50 35.31 -10.74
N VAL A 274 15.56 35.97 -10.05
CA VAL A 274 15.46 36.06 -8.59
C VAL A 274 15.56 34.69 -7.91
N VAL A 275 16.63 34.52 -7.14
CA VAL A 275 16.96 33.35 -6.34
C VAL A 275 15.95 33.17 -5.22
N VAL A 276 15.22 32.06 -5.23
CA VAL A 276 14.79 31.38 -4.01
C VAL A 276 15.92 30.41 -3.64
N PRO A 277 16.44 30.38 -2.39
CA PRO A 277 17.71 29.72 -2.11
C PRO A 277 17.70 28.24 -2.42
N GLU A 278 18.66 27.85 -3.23
CA GLU A 278 19.22 26.52 -3.37
C GLU A 278 19.67 26.01 -1.98
N GLN A 279 19.33 24.76 -1.65
CA GLN A 279 19.76 24.03 -0.45
C GLN A 279 19.04 24.38 0.87
N ALA A 280 17.91 23.72 1.13
CA ALA A 280 17.81 23.05 2.43
C ALA A 280 18.76 21.84 2.39
N LYS A 281 20.06 22.10 2.61
CA LYS A 281 21.04 21.05 2.94
C LYS A 281 20.50 20.38 4.19
N LEU A 282 19.84 19.23 4.04
CA LEU A 282 19.62 18.32 5.15
C LEU A 282 20.96 18.18 5.87
N SER A 283 20.98 18.53 7.15
CA SER A 283 22.17 18.42 7.97
C SER A 283 22.70 16.99 7.90
N GLU A 284 23.99 16.80 8.10
CA GLU A 284 24.59 15.46 8.21
C GLU A 284 23.81 14.61 9.24
N SER A 285 23.24 15.26 10.28
CA SER A 285 22.38 14.62 11.27
C SER A 285 21.04 14.12 10.71
N GLU A 286 20.40 14.84 9.78
CA GLU A 286 19.14 14.42 9.16
C GLU A 286 19.38 13.34 8.11
N ARG A 287 20.46 13.47 7.33
CA ARG A 287 20.92 12.41 6.41
C ARG A 287 21.29 11.14 7.17
N LYS A 288 21.91 11.29 8.34
CA LYS A 288 22.22 10.18 9.25
C LYS A 288 20.95 9.58 9.85
N LYS A 289 19.97 10.38 10.30
CA LYS A 289 18.67 9.87 10.79
C LYS A 289 17.92 9.06 9.73
N ILE A 290 17.95 9.50 8.47
CA ILE A 290 17.37 8.76 7.35
C ILE A 290 18.14 7.46 7.13
N ARG A 291 19.49 7.49 7.08
CA ARG A 291 20.34 6.29 6.97
C ARG A 291 20.12 5.30 8.11
N ASP A 292 20.07 5.78 9.35
CA ASP A 292 19.93 4.96 10.55
C ASP A 292 18.52 4.35 10.62
N ALA A 293 17.47 5.10 10.23
CA ALA A 293 16.11 4.56 10.09
C ALA A 293 16.02 3.49 8.98
N HIS A 294 16.83 3.61 7.92
CA HIS A 294 16.96 2.61 6.86
C HIS A 294 17.84 1.41 7.27
N SER A 295 18.86 1.59 8.11
CA SER A 295 19.70 0.50 8.63
C SER A 295 18.92 -0.35 9.63
N ASP A 296 18.18 0.29 10.56
CA ASP A 296 17.27 -0.40 11.49
C ASP A 296 16.18 -1.16 10.73
N TYR A 297 15.83 -0.71 9.51
CA TYR A 297 14.96 -1.46 8.58
C TYR A 297 15.68 -2.69 8.01
N HIS A 298 16.89 -2.57 7.46
CA HIS A 298 17.62 -3.73 6.95
C HIS A 298 17.88 -4.81 8.03
N ASP A 299 18.22 -4.38 9.25
CA ASP A 299 18.48 -5.27 10.38
C ASP A 299 17.20 -5.89 10.97
N ARG A 300 16.07 -5.16 11.02
CA ARG A 300 14.77 -5.73 11.47
C ARG A 300 14.05 -6.57 10.43
N TYR A 301 14.29 -6.33 9.14
CA TYR A 301 13.53 -6.97 8.05
C TYR A 301 14.31 -8.03 7.27
N GLY A 302 15.52 -8.38 7.73
CA GLY A 302 16.25 -9.59 7.37
C GLY A 302 16.60 -9.67 5.88
N TYR A 303 17.39 -8.72 5.41
CA TYR A 303 18.06 -8.83 4.11
C TYR A 303 19.52 -9.20 4.33
N VAL A 304 19.88 -10.44 3.99
CA VAL A 304 21.26 -10.85 3.69
C VAL A 304 21.47 -10.73 2.19
#